data_AF-T1BVS3-F1
#
_entry.id   AF-T1BVS3-F1
#
_cell.length_a   1.000
_cell.length_b   1.000
_cell.length_c   1.000
_cell.angle_alpha   90.00
_cell.angle_beta   90.00
_cell.angle_gamma   90.00
#
_symmetry.space_group_name_H-M   'P 1'
#
loop_
_entity.id
_entity.type
_entity.pdbx_description
1 polymer ?
#
loop_
_entity_poly.entity_id
_entity_poly.type
_entity_poly.pdbx_seq_one_letter_code
_entity_poly.pdbx_strand_id
1 'polypeptide(L)' 'MGAEVPVGQAGNGPSDYQHHGLGRRLIEAAEEESRDRGFDRLYVLSAVGTRRYYEASGFQRADPHMVKSLFAARNPS' A
#
# COMPACT_ATOMS: atom_id res chain seq x y z
N MET A 1 36.11 3.02 9.86
CA MET A 1 35.57 4.15 9.07
C MET A 1 34.12 3.85 8.78
N GLY A 2 33.19 4.43 9.56
CA GLY A 2 31.75 4.38 9.28
C GLY A 2 31.35 5.78 8.87
N ALA A 3 30.80 5.93 7.66
CA ALA A 3 30.30 7.21 7.20
C ALA A 3 28.84 7.34 7.64
N GLU A 4 28.64 8.15 8.67
CA GLU A 4 27.35 8.72 9.06
C GLU A 4 26.84 9.65 7.96
N VAL A 5 25.66 9.33 7.40
CA VAL A 5 24.98 10.16 6.40
C VAL A 5 24.24 11.30 7.09
N PRO A 6 24.39 12.56 6.64
CA PRO A 6 23.78 13.70 7.30
C PRO A 6 22.28 13.77 7.01
N VAL A 7 21.48 13.81 8.08
CA VAL A 7 20.06 14.18 8.04
C VAL A 7 19.99 15.70 7.92
N GLY A 8 19.45 16.20 6.80
CA GLY A 8 19.08 17.61 6.68
C GLY A 8 19.60 18.30 5.43
N GLN A 9 19.20 17.86 4.25
CA GLN A 9 19.05 18.78 3.11
C GLN A 9 17.61 18.70 2.63
N ALA A 10 16.93 19.84 2.75
CA ALA A 10 15.59 20.04 2.21
C ALA A 10 15.63 19.77 0.69
N GLY A 11 15.11 18.62 0.28
CA GLY A 11 14.79 18.33 -1.11
C GLY A 11 13.63 19.21 -1.56
N ASN A 12 13.94 20.42 -2.01
CA ASN A 12 13.00 21.26 -2.75
C ASN A 12 12.87 20.69 -4.16
N GLY A 13 11.94 19.74 -4.36
CA GLY A 13 11.54 19.27 -5.68
C GLY A 13 10.29 18.38 -5.61
N PRO A 14 9.23 18.60 -6.42
CA PRO A 14 8.04 17.75 -6.45
C PRO A 14 8.29 16.38 -7.14
N SER A 15 9.53 15.90 -7.17
CA SER A 15 9.95 14.70 -7.90
C SER A 15 10.03 13.44 -7.02
N ASP A 16 9.97 13.57 -5.70
CA ASP A 16 10.10 12.42 -4.77
C ASP A 16 8.81 11.62 -4.58
N TYR A 17 7.69 12.10 -5.12
CA TYR A 17 6.40 11.39 -5.17
C TYR A 17 6.20 10.57 -6.47
N GLN A 18 7.16 10.61 -7.40
CA GLN A 18 6.97 10.15 -8.77
C GLN A 18 7.61 8.80 -9.07
N HIS A 19 7.27 7.76 -8.30
CA HIS A 19 7.17 6.41 -8.84
C HIS A 19 5.85 5.77 -8.39
N HIS A 20 4.73 6.44 -8.70
CA HIS A 20 3.36 5.98 -8.43
C HIS A 20 3.09 4.52 -8.90
N GLY A 21 3.93 3.99 -9.80
CA GLY A 21 3.89 2.60 -10.27
C GLY A 21 4.49 1.57 -9.33
N LEU A 22 5.50 1.88 -8.52
CA LEU A 22 6.14 0.88 -7.66
C LEU A 22 5.22 0.46 -6.51
N GLY A 23 4.61 1.44 -5.82
CA GLY A 23 3.66 1.16 -4.74
C GLY A 23 2.48 0.31 -5.22
N ARG A 24 1.98 0.59 -6.43
CA ARG A 24 0.89 -0.18 -7.04
C ARG A 24 1.31 -1.62 -7.33
N ARG A 25 2.48 -1.81 -7.96
CA ARG A 25 3.02 -3.15 -8.25
C ARG A 25 3.25 -3.98 -6.98
N LEU A 26 3.73 -3.35 -5.91
CA LEU A 26 3.90 -4.03 -4.62
C LEU A 26 2.57 -4.46 -4.02
N ILE A 27 1.54 -3.63 -4.12
CA ILE A 27 0.19 -3.98 -3.67
C ILE A 27 -0.36 -5.14 -4.52
N GLU A 28 -0.25 -5.06 -5.84
CA GLU A 28 -0.70 -6.13 -6.76
C GLU A 28 -0.03 -7.47 -6.43
N ALA A 29 1.29 -7.48 -6.24
CA ALA A 29 2.04 -8.67 -5.85
C ALA A 29 1.64 -9.20 -4.46
N ALA A 30 1.41 -8.31 -3.49
CA ALA A 30 0.95 -8.71 -2.16
C ALA A 30 -0.46 -9.31 -2.19
N GLU A 31 -1.34 -8.79 -3.05
CA GLU A 31 -2.68 -9.36 -3.25
C GLU A 31 -2.61 -10.74 -3.91
N GLU A 32 -1.77 -10.94 -4.92
CA GLU A 32 -1.55 -12.23 -5.59
C GLU A 32 -1.03 -13.28 -4.60
N GLU A 33 0.08 -13.00 -3.92
CA GLU A 33 0.65 -13.90 -2.91
C GLU A 33 -0.36 -14.23 -1.80
N SER A 34 -1.14 -13.24 -1.37
CA SER A 34 -2.14 -13.45 -0.33
C SER A 34 -3.29 -14.34 -0.81
N ARG A 35 -3.72 -14.22 -2.06
CA ARG A 35 -4.74 -15.11 -2.66
C ARG A 35 -4.22 -16.53 -2.80
N ASP A 36 -2.99 -16.69 -3.28
CA ASP A 36 -2.36 -18.01 -3.50
C ASP A 36 -2.19 -18.78 -2.18
N ARG A 37 -1.95 -18.05 -1.08
CA ARG A 37 -1.90 -18.61 0.27
C ARG A 37 -3.26 -18.80 0.93
N GLY A 38 -4.35 -18.44 0.26
CA GLY A 38 -5.73 -18.63 0.73
C GLY A 38 -6.22 -17.60 1.76
N PHE A 39 -5.64 -16.40 1.81
CA PHE A 39 -6.11 -15.33 2.68
C PHE A 39 -7.31 -14.58 2.08
N ASP A 40 -8.29 -14.24 2.93
CA ASP A 40 -9.48 -13.53 2.49
C ASP A 40 -9.32 -12.01 2.39
N ARG A 41 -8.36 -11.45 3.12
CA ARG A 41 -8.24 -10.00 3.32
C ARG A 41 -6.78 -9.57 3.43
N LEU A 42 -6.50 -8.40 2.88
CA LEU A 42 -5.22 -7.71 3.03
C LEU A 42 -5.40 -6.48 3.91
N TYR A 43 -4.55 -6.33 4.94
CA TYR A 43 -4.52 -5.18 5.83
C TYR A 43 -3.25 -4.38 5.62
N VAL A 44 -3.38 -3.06 5.51
CA VAL A 44 -2.27 -2.13 5.33
C VAL A 44 -2.29 -1.10 6.44
N LEU A 45 -1.18 -0.99 7.17
CA LEU A 45 -0.97 0.14 8.08
C LEU A 45 -0.78 1.41 7.25
N SER A 46 -1.61 2.42 7.48
CA SER A 46 -1.58 3.66 6.70
C SER A 46 -1.59 4.89 7.61
N ALA A 47 -0.72 5.85 7.29
CA ALA A 47 -0.81 7.19 7.85
C ALA A 47 -2.08 7.88 7.33
N VAL A 48 -2.65 8.80 8.11
CA VAL A 48 -3.90 9.50 7.74
C VAL A 48 -3.82 10.15 6.34
N GLY A 49 -2.66 10.71 5.98
CA GLY A 49 -2.42 11.35 4.69
C GLY A 49 -2.33 10.40 3.48
N THR A 50 -2.07 9.10 3.69
CA THR A 50 -1.92 8.13 2.59
C THR A 50 -3.18 7.29 2.33
N ARG A 51 -4.22 7.41 3.18
CA ARG A 51 -5.47 6.64 3.05
C ARG A 51 -6.13 6.78 1.69
N ARG A 52 -6.13 7.98 1.11
CA ARG A 52 -6.73 8.26 -0.21
C ARG A 52 -6.09 7.44 -1.34
N TYR A 53 -4.79 7.14 -1.23
CA TYR A 53 -4.10 6.29 -2.19
C TYR A 53 -4.65 4.86 -2.17
N TYR A 54 -4.83 4.29 -0.98
CA TYR A 54 -5.39 2.95 -0.81
C TYR A 54 -6.89 2.88 -1.13
N GLU A 55 -7.65 3.93 -0.80
CA GLU A 55 -9.06 4.07 -1.19
C GLU A 55 -9.22 3.97 -2.72
N ALA A 56 -8.34 4.65 -3.48
CA ALA A 56 -8.32 4.55 -4.94
C ALA A 56 -7.96 3.15 -5.47
N SER A 57 -7.29 2.32 -4.66
CA SER A 57 -6.97 0.91 -4.97
C SER A 57 -8.04 -0.08 -4.47
N GLY A 58 -9.18 0.40 -3.98
CA GLY A 58 -10.30 -0.42 -3.53
C GLY A 58 -10.20 -0.90 -2.08
N PHE A 59 -9.32 -0.30 -1.27
CA PHE A 59 -9.30 -0.54 0.17
C PHE A 59 -10.35 0.32 0.88
N GLN A 60 -10.84 -0.19 1.99
CA GLN A 60 -11.77 0.48 2.89
C GLN A 60 -11.10 0.74 4.23
N ARG A 61 -11.61 1.72 4.98
CA ARG A 61 -11.08 2.03 6.31
C ARG A 61 -11.47 0.96 7.32
N ALA A 62 -10.48 0.51 8.08
CA ALA A 62 -10.63 -0.35 9.24
C ALA A 62 -9.60 0.10 10.29
N ASP A 63 -9.82 1.30 10.84
CA ASP A 63 -8.86 2.02 11.70
C ASP A 63 -8.21 1.08 12.73
N PRO A 64 -6.86 1.03 12.83
CA PRO A 64 -5.86 1.91 12.21
C PRO A 64 -5.41 1.52 10.78
N HIS A 65 -6.06 0.54 10.15
CA HIS A 65 -5.66 -0.05 8.88
C HIS A 65 -6.54 0.38 7.71
N MET A 66 -6.05 0.12 6.50
CA MET A 66 -6.84 -0.02 5.30
C MET A 66 -7.01 -1.51 5.02
N VAL A 67 -8.22 -1.95 4.70
CA VAL A 67 -8.53 -3.36 4.43
C VAL A 67 -9.11 -3.54 3.04
N LYS A 68 -8.72 -4.59 2.33
CA LYS A 68 -9.33 -5.00 1.05
C LYS A 68 -9.68 -6.48 1.08
N SER A 69 -10.88 -6.82 0.63
CA SER A 69 -11.28 -8.21 0.40
C SER A 69 -10.58 -8.72 -0.85
N LEU A 70 -9.93 -9.88 -0.75
CA LEU A 70 -9.19 -10.50 -1.85
C LEU A 70 -10.05 -11.46 -2.68
N PHE A 71 -11.11 -11.98 -2.07
CA PHE A 71 -12.20 -12.63 -2.79
C PHE A 71 -13.14 -11.54 -3.29
N ALA A 72 -13.10 -11.25 -4.59
CA ALA A 72 -14.26 -10.69 -5.25
C ALA A 72 -15.42 -11.64 -4.97
N ALA A 73 -16.55 -11.10 -4.52
CA ALA A 73 -17.77 -11.83 -4.18
C ALA A 73 -17.79 -13.20 -4.85
N ARG A 74 -17.53 -14.27 -4.08
CA ARG A 74 -17.94 -15.61 -4.48
C ARG A 74 -19.45 -15.49 -4.63
N ASN A 75 -19.93 -15.16 -5.83
CA ASN A 75 -21.32 -15.31 -6.17
C ASN A 75 -21.53 -16.82 -6.12
N PRO A 76 -22.27 -17.36 -5.14
CA PRO A 76 -22.61 -18.77 -5.20
C PRO A 76 -23.68 -18.88 -6.28
N SER A 77 -23.30 -19.33 -7.47
CA SER A 77 -24.19 -20.00 -8.42
C SER A 77 -23.38 -20.80 -9.42
#